data_AF-R4KAR0-F1
#
_entry.id   AF-R4KAR0-F1
#
_cell.length_a   1.000
_cell.length_b   1.000
_cell.length_c   1.000
_cell.angle_alpha   90.00
_cell.angle_beta   90.00
_cell.angle_gamma   90.00
#
_symmetry.space_group_name_H-M   'P 1'
#
loop_
_entity.id
_entity.type
_entity.pdbx_description
1 polymer ?
#
loop_
_entity_poly.entity_id
_entity_poly.type
_entity_poly.pdbx_seq_one_letter_code
_entity_poly.pdbx_strand_id
1 'polypeptide(L)' 'MKYIRIQMPKHILVLTDQELERLLARDPKLWKLAIGRGKGLRRYQAAKARANKDRG' A
#
# COMPACT_ATOMS: atom_id res chain seq x y z
N MET A 1 -1.70 0.06 19.09
CA MET A 1 -1.15 1.12 18.22
C MET A 1 -0.42 0.44 17.07
N LYS A 2 -0.80 0.71 15.83
CA LYS A 2 -0.25 0.03 14.64
C LYS A 2 0.68 0.97 13.89
N TYR A 3 1.84 0.46 13.49
CA TYR A 3 2.84 1.20 12.73
C TYR A 3 2.89 0.71 11.29
N ILE A 4 2.95 1.66 10.37
CA ILE A 4 3.17 1.46 8.94
C ILE A 4 4.63 1.78 8.66
N ARG A 5 5.38 0.78 8.17
CA ARG A 5 6.77 0.96 7.73
C ARG A 5 6.80 1.14 6.22
N ILE A 6 7.41 2.22 5.75
CA ILE A 6 7.60 2.54 4.35
C ILE A 6 9.11 2.53 4.09
N GLN A 7 9.56 1.51 3.38
CA GLN A 7 10.96 1.39 2.97
C GLN A 7 11.24 2.35 1.82
N MET A 8 12.11 3.32 2.04
CA MET A 8 12.63 4.21 1.02
C MET A 8 14.06 3.79 0.67
N PRO A 9 14.63 4.26 -0.46
CA PRO A 9 15.98 3.85 -0.87
C PRO A 9 17.08 4.14 0.17
N LYS A 10 16.93 5.21 0.98
CA LYS A 10 17.96 5.66 1.94
C LYS A 10 17.54 5.60 3.41
N HIS A 11 16.26 5.41 3.70
CA HIS A 11 15.74 5.47 5.07
C HIS A 11 14.44 4.67 5.19
N ILE A 12 14.03 4.41 6.43
CA ILE A 12 12.77 3.75 6.75
C ILE A 12 11.88 4.76 7.43
N LEU A 13 10.77 5.11 6.77
CA LEU A 13 9.75 5.94 7.38
C LEU A 13 8.81 5.05 8.19
N VAL A 14 8.53 5.44 9.44
CA VAL A 14 7.61 4.73 10.32
C VAL A 14 6.54 5.73 10.76
N LEU A 15 5.29 5.44 10.43
CA LEU A 15 4.14 6.29 10.77
C LEU A 15 3.09 5.45 11.50
N THR A 16 2.29 6.08 12.33
CA THR A 16 1.02 5.50 12.78
C THR A 16 -0.05 5.63 11.70
N ASP A 17 -1.10 4.82 11.80
CA ASP A 17 -2.27 4.94 10.92
C ASP A 17 -2.87 6.36 10.95
N GLN A 18 -2.98 6.98 12.15
CA GLN A 18 -3.49 8.35 12.31
C GLN A 18 -2.59 9.42 11.68
N GLU A 19 -1.27 9.31 11.81
CA GLU A 19 -0.34 10.26 11.18
C GLU A 19 -0.40 10.17 9.66
N LEU A 20 -0.47 8.95 9.12
CA LEU A 20 -0.63 8.75 7.69
C LEU A 20 -1.96 9.34 7.20
N GLU A 21 -3.05 9.10 7.95
CA GLU A 21 -4.36 9.67 7.67
C GLU A 21 -4.33 11.20 7.61
N ARG A 22 -3.75 11.84 8.64
CA ARG A 22 -3.62 13.31 8.70
C ARG A 22 -2.73 13.88 7.60
N LEU A 23 -1.64 13.19 7.25
CA LEU A 23 -0.73 13.63 6.19
C LEU A 23 -1.41 13.60 4.81
N LEU A 24 -2.05 12.48 4.48
CA LEU A 24 -2.70 12.32 3.18
C LEU A 24 -4.01 13.12 3.08
N ALA A 25 -4.67 13.47 4.19
CA ALA A 25 -5.83 14.37 4.19
C ALA A 25 -5.50 15.76 3.63
N ARG A 26 -4.22 16.17 3.66
CA ARG A 26 -3.76 17.43 3.05
C ARG A 26 -3.80 17.40 1.52
N ASP A 27 -3.76 16.21 0.91
CA ASP A 27 -3.92 16.03 -0.53
C ASP A 27 -4.86 14.84 -0.85
N PRO A 28 -6.17 15.10 -0.94
CA PRO A 28 -7.17 14.08 -1.25
C PRO A 28 -6.97 13.42 -2.62
N LYS A 29 -6.33 14.10 -3.59
CA LYS A 29 -6.06 13.52 -4.91
C LYS A 29 -5.00 12.44 -4.80
N LEU A 30 -3.92 12.71 -4.07
CA LEU A 30 -2.88 11.73 -3.77
C LEU A 30 -3.46 10.52 -3.02
N TRP A 31 -4.37 10.75 -2.06
CA TRP A 31 -5.07 9.68 -1.35
C TRP A 31 -5.79 8.73 -2.31
N LYS A 32 -6.62 9.28 -3.21
CA LYS A 32 -7.41 8.51 -4.17
C LYS A 32 -6.50 7.67 -5.08
N LEU A 33 -5.39 8.25 -5.54
CA LEU A 33 -4.39 7.54 -6.36
C LEU A 33 -3.72 6.40 -5.60
N ALA A 34 -3.34 6.62 -4.34
CA ALA A 34 -2.72 5.60 -3.49
C ALA A 34 -3.63 4.38 -3.30
N ILE A 35 -4.92 4.61 -3.01
CA ILE A 35 -5.93 3.53 -2.93
C ILE A 35 -6.04 2.77 -4.26
N GLY A 36 -6.08 3.48 -5.38
CA GLY A 36 -6.16 2.89 -6.72
C GLY A 36 -5.00 1.92 -6.99
N ARG A 37 -3.77 2.36 -6.69
CA ARG A 37 -2.56 1.53 -6.82
C ARG A 37 -2.62 0.27 -5.94
N GLY A 38 -3.07 0.41 -4.68
CA GLY A 38 -3.23 -0.73 -3.77
C GLY A 38 -4.20 -1.79 -4.28
N LYS A 39 -5.33 -1.38 -4.87
CA LYS A 39 -6.28 -2.32 -5.50
C LYS A 39 -5.65 -3.08 -6.68
N GLY A 40 -4.88 -2.38 -7.52
CA GLY A 40 -4.15 -2.99 -8.63
C GLY A 40 -3.16 -4.05 -8.15
N LEU A 41 -2.35 -3.72 -7.14
CA LEU A 41 -1.40 -4.65 -6.55
C LEU A 41 -2.08 -5.91 -5.98
N ARG A 42 -3.18 -5.74 -5.23
CA ARG A 42 -3.93 -6.87 -4.67
C ARG A 42 -4.48 -7.78 -5.76
N ARG A 43 -5.00 -7.22 -6.85
CA ARG A 43 -5.48 -7.98 -8.02
C ARG A 43 -4.36 -8.76 -8.69
N TYR A 44 -3.20 -8.12 -8.90
CA TYR A 44 -2.02 -8.77 -9.46
C TYR A 44 -1.54 -9.94 -8.59
N GLN A 45 -1.44 -9.74 -7.28
CA GLN A 45 -1.07 -10.80 -6.33
C GLN A 45 -2.06 -11.97 -6.36
N ALA A 46 -3.36 -11.68 -6.39
CA ALA A 46 -4.40 -12.71 -6.48
C ALA A 46 -4.33 -13.49 -7.80
N ALA A 47 -4.10 -12.81 -8.93
CA ALA A 47 -3.92 -13.45 -10.24
C ALA A 47 -2.68 -14.35 -10.26
N LYS A 48 -1.55 -13.86 -9.74
CA LYS A 48 -0.31 -14.64 -9.62
C LYS A 48 -0.48 -15.88 -8.74
N ALA A 49 -1.19 -15.74 -7.61
CA ALA A 49 -1.46 -16.86 -6.71
C ALA A 49 -2.31 -17.96 -7.38
N ARG A 50 -3.30 -17.58 -8.19
CA ARG A 50 -4.10 -18.54 -8.99
C ARG A 50 -3.25 -19.25 -10.04
N ALA A 51 -2.46 -18.50 -10.82
CA ALA A 51 -1.60 -19.06 -11.84
C ALA A 51 -0.56 -20.06 -11.29
N ASN A 52 -0.10 -19.86 -10.06
CA ASN A 52 0.78 -20.82 -9.38
C ASN A 52 0.04 -22.07 -8.88
N LYS A 53 -1.26 -21.97 -8.56
CA LYS A 53 -2.08 -23.11 -8.11
C LYS A 53 -2.42 -24.07 -9.26
N ASP A 54 -2.61 -23.55 -10.47
CA ASP A 54 -2.93 -24.36 -11.65
C ASP A 54 -1.71 -25.06 -12.27
N ARG A 55 -0.49 -24.78 -11.78
CA ARG A 55 0.79 -25.34 -12.27
C ARG A 55 1.40 -26.40 -11.36
N GLY A 56 0.79 -26.71 -10.22
CA GLY A 56 1.22 -27.76 -9.28
C GLY A 56 0.15 -28.81 -9.14
#